data_AF-A0A2G9USH1-F1
#
_entry.id   AF-A0A2G9USH1-F1
#
_cell.length_a   1.000
_cell.length_b   1.000
_cell.length_c   1.000
_cell.angle_alpha   90.00
_cell.angle_beta   90.00
_cell.angle_gamma   90.00
#
_symmetry.space_group_name_H-M   'P 1'
#
loop_
_entity.id
_entity.type
_entity.pdbx_description
1 polymer ?
#
loop_
_entity_poly.entity_id
_entity_poly.type
_entity_poly.pdbx_seq_one_letter_code
_entity_poly.pdbx_strand_id
1 'polypeptide(L)'
;SFRTGLFLECTSTSEPSHAAPLREAPLPGKCHAPARDSGYIKAVAALMIIALIFTVVAFFLNICGLSKSDIRRKYIFYKFATYLAILAVLLELTALIVFPACFYVKMKEYGSRRDWEVDWSYGLAWGATLFTFGASLLLICDKEHEEVYYKEKTIYNPPPELMN
;
A
#
# COMPACT_ATOMS: atom_id res chain seq x y z
N SER A 1 20.91 10.56 17.22
CA SER A 1 20.22 9.38 16.65
C SER A 1 20.26 9.40 15.13
N PHE A 2 20.36 8.22 14.50
CA PHE A 2 20.32 8.03 13.05
C PHE A 2 18.98 7.42 12.63
N ARG A 3 18.40 7.91 11.53
CA ARG A 3 17.14 7.39 10.99
C ARG A 3 17.27 7.15 9.48
N THR A 4 16.75 6.03 9.02
CA THR A 4 16.71 5.68 7.59
C THR A 4 15.27 5.39 7.17
N GLY A 5 14.85 6.00 6.06
CA GLY A 5 13.60 5.71 5.39
C GLY A 5 13.83 5.14 3.99
N LEU A 6 12.74 5.03 3.21
CA LEU A 6 12.79 4.63 1.81
C LEU A 6 13.48 5.65 0.91
N PHE A 7 13.31 6.95 1.20
CA PHE A 7 13.70 8.05 0.32
C PHE A 7 14.79 8.95 0.91
N LEU A 8 14.97 8.93 2.23
CA LEU A 8 15.88 9.82 2.93
C LEU A 8 16.49 9.13 4.15
N GLU A 9 17.75 9.43 4.43
CA GLU A 9 18.42 9.08 5.68
C GLU A 9 19.02 10.33 6.32
N CYS A 10 18.93 10.41 7.65
CA CYS A 10 19.28 11.59 8.42
C CYS A 10 20.07 11.22 9.67
N THR A 11 21.11 12.01 9.96
CA THR A 11 21.88 11.90 11.20
C THR A 11 21.58 13.11 12.07
N SER A 12 21.12 12.87 13.30
CA SER A 12 20.88 13.95 14.27
C SER A 12 22.18 14.68 14.64
N THR A 13 22.06 15.95 14.98
CA THR A 13 23.17 16.81 15.43
C THR A 13 23.86 16.31 16.71
N SER A 14 23.15 15.54 17.53
CA SER A 14 23.69 14.97 18.78
C SER A 14 24.52 13.69 18.57
N GLU A 15 24.63 13.18 17.34
CA GLU A 15 25.41 11.97 17.06
C GLU A 15 26.92 12.27 17.06
N PRO A 16 27.76 11.45 17.73
CA PRO A 16 29.20 11.69 17.78
C PRO A 16 29.85 11.55 16.40
N SER A 17 30.57 12.59 15.95
CA SER A 17 31.23 12.63 14.63
C SER A 17 32.32 11.57 14.43
N HIS A 18 32.87 11.02 15.51
CA HIS A 18 33.97 10.04 15.48
C HIS A 18 33.52 8.58 15.33
N ALA A 19 32.22 8.30 15.44
CA ALA A 19 31.66 6.96 15.34
C ALA A 19 30.39 6.98 14.46
N ALA A 20 30.60 6.98 13.15
CA ALA A 20 29.49 6.97 12.20
C ALA A 20 28.62 5.71 12.40
N PRO A 21 27.28 5.86 12.41
CA PRO A 21 26.35 4.76 12.67
C PRO A 21 26.37 3.71 11.55
N LEU A 22 26.66 4.14 10.31
CA LEU A 22 26.85 3.31 9.13
C LEU A 22 28.00 3.86 8.28
N ARG A 23 28.58 3.00 7.45
CA ARG A 23 29.46 3.39 6.35
C ARG A 23 28.62 4.26 5.39
N GLU A 24 29.08 5.47 5.11
CA GLU A 24 28.40 6.49 4.26
C GLU A 24 27.18 7.21 4.89
N ALA A 25 27.02 7.12 6.22
CA ALA A 25 25.99 7.90 6.91
C ALA A 25 26.19 9.43 6.73
N PRO A 26 25.10 10.22 6.70
CA PRO A 26 25.18 11.69 6.70
C PRO A 26 26.03 12.22 7.85
N LEU A 27 26.71 13.34 7.60
CA LEU A 27 27.28 14.16 8.68
C LEU A 27 26.19 14.58 9.69
N PRO A 28 26.52 14.78 10.97
CA PRO A 28 25.55 15.23 11.97
C PRO A 28 24.80 16.50 11.54
N GLY A 29 23.48 16.47 11.64
CA GLY A 29 22.59 17.57 11.22
C GLY A 29 22.28 17.61 9.73
N LYS A 30 22.75 16.64 8.93
CA LYS A 30 22.44 16.55 7.50
C LYS A 30 21.57 15.34 7.17
N CYS A 31 20.86 15.47 6.07
CA CYS A 31 20.10 14.41 5.44
C CYS A 31 20.50 14.28 3.98
N HIS A 32 20.50 13.07 3.45
CA HIS A 32 20.66 12.82 2.02
C HIS A 32 19.83 11.60 1.61
N ALA A 33 19.71 11.36 0.31
CA ALA A 33 19.05 10.16 -0.20
C ALA A 33 19.89 8.93 0.17
N PRO A 34 19.27 7.77 0.49
CA PRO A 34 20.01 6.58 0.92
C PRO A 34 21.22 6.30 0.01
N ALA A 35 22.43 6.52 0.51
CA ALA A 35 23.65 6.29 -0.28
C ALA A 35 23.87 4.80 -0.55
N ARG A 36 23.33 3.95 0.33
CA ARG A 36 23.38 2.51 0.16
C ARG A 36 22.57 2.10 -1.06
N ASP A 37 23.27 1.62 -2.09
CA ASP A 37 22.63 1.01 -3.27
C ASP A 37 22.05 -0.36 -2.94
N SER A 38 20.92 -0.35 -2.23
CA SER A 38 20.16 -1.53 -1.86
C SER A 38 18.98 -1.65 -2.81
N GLY A 39 19.09 -2.55 -3.80
CA GLY A 39 18.03 -2.80 -4.77
C GLY A 39 16.67 -3.09 -4.11
N TYR A 40 16.65 -3.70 -2.92
CA TYR A 40 15.42 -3.94 -2.17
C TYR A 40 14.72 -2.64 -1.71
N ILE A 41 15.45 -1.59 -1.33
CA ILE A 41 14.85 -0.30 -0.91
C ILE A 41 14.16 0.34 -2.11
N LYS A 42 14.82 0.35 -3.26
CA LYS A 42 14.26 0.85 -4.52
C LYS A 42 13.02 0.04 -4.94
N ALA A 43 13.08 -1.28 -4.81
CA ALA A 43 11.95 -2.16 -5.11
C ALA A 43 10.76 -1.91 -4.18
N VAL A 44 10.97 -1.85 -2.86
CA VAL A 44 9.92 -1.54 -1.87
C VAL A 44 9.32 -0.16 -2.13
N ALA A 45 10.15 0.86 -2.43
CA ALA A 45 9.67 2.18 -2.78
C ALA A 45 8.79 2.17 -4.05
N ALA A 46 9.21 1.45 -5.09
CA ALA A 46 8.42 1.29 -6.30
C ALA A 46 7.09 0.58 -6.03
N LEU A 47 7.10 -0.51 -5.26
CA LEU A 47 5.89 -1.25 -4.88
C LEU A 47 4.90 -0.36 -4.12
N MET A 48 5.36 0.44 -3.15
CA MET A 48 4.52 1.36 -2.39
C MET A 48 3.93 2.47 -3.26
N ILE A 49 4.71 3.03 -4.20
CA ILE A 49 4.23 4.06 -5.12
C ILE A 49 3.17 3.48 -6.07
N ILE A 50 3.43 2.30 -6.65
CA ILE A 50 2.48 1.63 -7.55
C ILE A 50 1.19 1.29 -6.81
N ALA A 51 1.29 0.76 -5.58
CA ALA A 51 0.13 0.47 -4.74
C ALA A 51 -0.69 1.73 -4.46
N LEU A 52 -0.04 2.84 -4.10
CA LEU A 52 -0.70 4.13 -3.89
C LEU A 52 -1.45 4.59 -5.14
N ILE A 53 -0.84 4.48 -6.32
CA ILE A 53 -1.49 4.84 -7.60
C ILE A 53 -2.72 3.97 -7.82
N PHE A 54 -2.62 2.65 -7.61
CA PHE A 54 -3.76 1.74 -7.76
C PHE A 54 -4.88 2.03 -6.76
N THR A 55 -4.57 2.33 -5.50
CA THR A 55 -5.54 2.72 -4.49
C THR A 55 -6.26 4.02 -4.88
N VAL A 56 -5.54 5.02 -5.38
CA VAL A 56 -6.12 6.28 -5.86
C VAL A 56 -7.03 6.05 -7.07
N VAL A 57 -6.60 5.26 -8.04
CA VAL A 57 -7.42 4.92 -9.22
C VAL A 57 -8.66 4.14 -8.80
N ALA A 58 -8.54 3.14 -7.92
CA ALA A 58 -9.67 2.38 -7.40
C ALA A 58 -10.69 3.27 -6.68
N PHE A 59 -10.22 4.24 -5.88
CA PHE A 59 -11.06 5.23 -5.22
C PHE A 59 -11.87 6.06 -6.22
N PHE A 60 -11.22 6.61 -7.26
CA PHE A 60 -11.93 7.37 -8.29
C PHE A 60 -12.92 6.51 -9.08
N LEU A 61 -12.55 5.28 -9.44
CA LEU A 61 -13.45 4.35 -10.12
C LEU A 61 -14.68 4.02 -9.27
N ASN A 62 -14.50 3.87 -7.96
CA ASN A 62 -15.60 3.66 -7.01
C ASN A 62 -16.54 4.89 -6.98
N ILE A 63 -16.01 6.11 -6.84
CA ILE A 63 -16.80 7.35 -6.89
C ILE A 63 -17.57 7.47 -8.22
N CYS A 64 -16.88 7.23 -9.34
CA CYS A 64 -17.51 7.25 -10.66
C CYS A 64 -18.59 6.17 -10.79
N GLY A 65 -18.37 4.98 -10.23
CA GLY A 65 -19.35 3.89 -10.19
C GLY A 65 -20.60 4.28 -9.42
N LEU A 66 -20.45 4.84 -8.22
CA LEU A 66 -21.54 5.33 -7.37
C LEU A 66 -22.38 6.41 -8.07
N SER A 67 -21.75 7.26 -8.89
CA SER A 67 -22.41 8.39 -9.55
C SER A 67 -23.23 8.02 -10.80
N LYS A 68 -23.20 6.75 -11.24
CA LYS A 68 -23.86 6.31 -12.49
C LYS A 68 -25.18 5.61 -12.20
N SER A 69 -26.22 6.00 -12.94
CA SER A 69 -27.55 5.37 -12.90
C SER A 69 -27.63 4.03 -13.65
N ASP A 70 -26.78 3.83 -14.66
CA ASP A 70 -26.77 2.61 -15.47
C ASP A 70 -26.12 1.42 -14.74
N ILE A 71 -26.93 0.43 -14.34
CA ILE A 71 -26.51 -0.78 -13.60
C ILE A 71 -25.33 -1.51 -14.28
N ARG A 72 -25.38 -1.71 -15.61
CA ARG A 72 -24.33 -2.41 -16.36
C ARG A 72 -22.98 -1.68 -16.29
N ARG A 73 -22.98 -0.35 -16.38
CA ARG A 73 -21.74 0.45 -16.33
C ARG A 73 -21.21 0.50 -14.90
N LYS A 74 -22.09 0.71 -13.93
CA LYS A 74 -21.77 0.64 -12.49
C LYS A 74 -21.02 -0.64 -12.17
N TYR A 75 -21.57 -1.80 -12.53
CA TYR A 75 -20.94 -3.11 -12.29
C TYR A 75 -19.51 -3.21 -12.86
N ILE A 76 -19.27 -2.68 -14.06
CA ILE A 76 -17.93 -2.69 -14.68
C ILE A 76 -16.94 -1.83 -13.87
N PHE A 77 -17.33 -0.61 -13.49
CA PHE A 77 -16.48 0.28 -12.68
C PHE A 77 -16.12 -0.35 -11.32
N TYR A 78 -17.10 -0.94 -10.63
CA TYR A 78 -16.91 -1.62 -9.36
C TYR A 78 -16.02 -2.85 -9.47
N LYS A 79 -16.17 -3.64 -10.53
CA LYS A 79 -15.33 -4.80 -10.79
C LYS A 79 -13.86 -4.40 -10.98
N PHE A 80 -13.60 -3.38 -11.78
CA PHE A 80 -12.22 -2.85 -11.95
C PHE A 80 -11.68 -2.22 -10.65
N ALA A 81 -12.49 -1.44 -9.93
CA ALA A 81 -12.09 -0.87 -8.64
C ALA A 81 -11.71 -1.96 -7.63
N THR A 82 -12.50 -3.02 -7.54
CA THR A 82 -12.25 -4.17 -6.66
C THR A 82 -10.94 -4.87 -7.00
N TYR A 83 -10.69 -5.17 -8.29
CA TYR A 83 -9.44 -5.83 -8.71
C TYR A 83 -8.20 -4.96 -8.43
N LEU A 84 -8.29 -3.65 -8.68
CA LEU A 84 -7.20 -2.73 -8.38
C LEU A 84 -6.95 -2.60 -6.88
N ALA A 85 -8.00 -2.56 -6.05
CA ALA A 85 -7.89 -2.51 -4.60
C ALA A 85 -7.21 -3.77 -4.03
N ILE A 86 -7.63 -4.97 -4.48
CA ILE A 86 -7.00 -6.24 -4.08
C ILE A 86 -5.52 -6.26 -4.50
N LEU A 87 -5.22 -5.85 -5.73
CA LEU A 87 -3.83 -5.78 -6.21
C LEU A 87 -2.99 -4.80 -5.38
N ALA A 88 -3.53 -3.63 -5.03
CA ALA A 88 -2.86 -2.67 -4.16
C ALA A 88 -2.52 -3.28 -2.79
N VAL A 89 -3.47 -3.98 -2.15
CA VAL A 89 -3.23 -4.66 -0.86
C VAL A 89 -2.09 -5.67 -0.97
N LEU A 90 -2.05 -6.48 -2.04
CA LEU A 90 -0.97 -7.46 -2.24
C LEU A 90 0.39 -6.79 -2.40
N LEU A 91 0.46 -5.66 -3.11
CA LEU A 91 1.70 -4.89 -3.27
C LEU A 91 2.15 -4.26 -1.95
N GLU A 92 1.22 -3.68 -1.18
CA GLU A 92 1.50 -3.13 0.15
C GLU A 92 2.01 -4.22 1.10
N LEU A 93 1.30 -5.34 1.23
CA LEU A 93 1.74 -6.47 2.07
C LEU A 93 3.13 -6.97 1.67
N THR A 94 3.39 -7.09 0.37
CA THR A 94 4.70 -7.50 -0.14
C THR A 94 5.78 -6.49 0.28
N ALA A 95 5.53 -5.19 0.10
CA ALA A 95 6.46 -4.13 0.50
C ALA A 95 6.74 -4.14 2.02
N LEU A 96 5.70 -4.28 2.84
CA LEU A 96 5.77 -4.27 4.30
C LEU A 96 6.49 -5.50 4.86
N ILE A 97 6.44 -6.64 4.18
CA ILE A 97 7.17 -7.86 4.58
C ILE A 97 8.61 -7.83 4.06
N VAL A 98 8.82 -7.45 2.81
CA VAL A 98 10.15 -7.44 2.16
C VAL A 98 11.07 -6.44 2.84
N PHE A 99 10.56 -5.26 3.23
CA PHE A 99 11.38 -4.22 3.87
C PHE A 99 12.11 -4.72 5.13
N PRO A 100 11.43 -5.17 6.20
CA PRO A 100 12.11 -5.67 7.40
C PRO A 100 12.85 -6.99 7.15
N ALA A 101 12.37 -7.88 6.28
CA ALA A 101 13.04 -9.14 6.01
C ALA A 101 14.42 -8.92 5.36
N CYS A 102 14.48 -8.12 4.29
CA CYS A 102 15.74 -7.76 3.65
C CYS A 102 16.62 -6.92 4.56
N PHE A 103 16.02 -5.99 5.32
CA PHE A 103 16.75 -5.19 6.29
C PHE A 103 17.44 -6.06 7.34
N TYR A 104 16.75 -7.05 7.91
CA TYR A 104 17.28 -7.97 8.91
C TYR A 104 18.46 -8.81 8.39
N VAL A 105 18.35 -9.34 7.17
CA VAL A 105 19.43 -10.12 6.53
C VAL A 105 20.68 -9.26 6.34
N LYS A 106 20.50 -8.00 5.94
CA LYS A 106 21.58 -7.06 5.64
C LYS A 106 22.09 -6.31 6.86
N MET A 107 21.41 -6.42 8.00
CA MET A 107 21.75 -5.74 9.26
C MET A 107 23.17 -6.03 9.75
N LYS A 108 23.69 -7.23 9.49
CA LYS A 108 25.07 -7.63 9.83
C LYS A 108 26.14 -6.85 9.04
N GLU A 109 25.79 -6.31 7.88
CA GLU A 109 26.69 -5.53 7.02
C GLU A 109 26.75 -4.04 7.43
N TYR A 110 25.85 -3.58 8.31
CA TYR A 110 25.68 -2.16 8.67
C TYR A 110 26.63 -1.65 9.76
N GLY A 111 27.61 -2.45 10.17
CA GLY A 111 28.67 -2.05 11.11
C GLY A 111 28.35 -2.37 12.57
N SER A 112 28.87 -1.55 13.49
CA SER A 112 28.90 -1.86 14.93
C SER A 112 27.54 -1.73 15.62
N ARG A 113 26.57 -1.04 15.02
CA ARG A 113 25.26 -0.78 15.62
C ARG A 113 24.26 -1.89 15.29
N ARG A 114 23.91 -2.68 16.31
CA ARG A 114 22.96 -3.80 16.21
C ARG A 114 21.58 -3.48 16.77
N ASP A 115 21.41 -2.31 17.38
CA ASP A 115 20.10 -1.90 17.90
C ASP A 115 19.41 -1.02 16.87
N TRP A 116 18.38 -1.59 16.25
CA TRP A 116 17.53 -0.93 15.27
C TRP A 116 16.09 -1.00 15.76
N GLU A 117 15.47 0.17 15.83
CA GLU A 117 14.08 0.31 16.22
C GLU A 117 13.24 0.67 15.01
N VAL A 118 12.05 0.10 14.97
CA VAL A 118 11.08 0.39 13.93
C VAL A 118 10.38 1.69 14.28
N ASP A 119 10.49 2.67 13.39
CA ASP A 119 9.81 3.94 13.53
C ASP A 119 8.27 3.78 13.45
N TRP A 120 7.56 4.74 14.03
CA TRP A 120 6.09 4.78 14.04
C TRP A 120 5.47 4.68 12.64
N SER A 121 6.20 5.13 11.62
CA SER A 121 5.76 5.15 10.22
C SER A 121 5.50 3.75 9.67
N TYR A 122 6.21 2.74 10.17
CA TYR A 122 5.96 1.36 9.80
C TYR A 122 4.64 0.85 10.40
N GLY A 123 4.32 1.23 11.64
CA GLY A 123 3.03 0.94 12.25
C GLY A 123 1.88 1.61 11.50
N LEU A 124 2.07 2.86 11.07
CA LEU A 124 1.13 3.54 10.19
C LEU A 124 0.93 2.82 8.85
N ALA A 125 2.01 2.32 8.25
CA ALA A 125 1.92 1.58 7.00
C ALA A 125 1.06 0.32 7.15
N TRP A 126 1.26 -0.47 8.21
CA TRP A 126 0.40 -1.62 8.51
C TRP A 126 -1.06 -1.22 8.73
N GLY A 127 -1.28 -0.14 9.48
CA GLY A 127 -2.63 0.40 9.69
C GLY A 127 -3.30 0.80 8.38
N ALA A 128 -2.59 1.50 7.49
CA ALA A 128 -3.08 1.86 6.17
C ALA A 128 -3.45 0.62 5.35
N THR A 129 -2.60 -0.41 5.31
CA THR A 129 -2.88 -1.66 4.60
C THR A 129 -4.09 -2.40 5.15
N LEU A 130 -4.32 -2.39 6.47
CA LEU A 130 -5.54 -2.96 7.06
C LEU A 130 -6.79 -2.19 6.64
N PHE A 131 -6.72 -0.86 6.55
CA PHE A 131 -7.82 -0.05 6.02
C PHE A 131 -8.07 -0.32 4.54
N THR A 132 -7.02 -0.40 3.71
CA THR A 132 -7.14 -0.74 2.27
C THR A 132 -7.74 -2.14 2.08
N PHE A 133 -7.32 -3.10 2.91
CA PHE A 133 -7.87 -4.45 2.94
C PHE A 133 -9.34 -4.47 3.35
N GLY A 134 -9.71 -3.78 4.43
CA GLY A 134 -11.09 -3.63 4.86
C GLY A 134 -11.97 -2.99 3.79
N ALA A 135 -11.49 -1.94 3.13
CA ALA A 135 -12.19 -1.31 2.00
C ALA A 135 -12.37 -2.27 0.82
N SER A 136 -11.37 -3.12 0.54
CA SER A 136 -11.47 -4.15 -0.50
C SER A 136 -12.53 -5.20 -0.17
N LEU A 137 -12.65 -5.63 1.09
CA LEU A 137 -13.70 -6.54 1.52
C LEU A 137 -15.09 -5.90 1.40
N LEU A 138 -15.25 -4.65 1.82
CA LEU A 138 -16.51 -3.92 1.69
C LEU A 138 -16.94 -3.78 0.22
N LEU A 139 -15.99 -3.53 -0.69
CA LEU A 139 -16.24 -3.49 -2.13
C LEU A 139 -16.75 -4.83 -2.69
N ILE A 140 -16.18 -5.94 -2.22
CA ILE A 140 -16.63 -7.28 -2.61
C ILE A 140 -18.06 -7.52 -2.11
N CYS A 141 -18.32 -7.25 -0.83
CA CYS A 141 -19.63 -7.42 -0.22
C CYS A 141 -20.70 -6.55 -0.92
N ASP A 142 -20.37 -5.29 -1.27
CA ASP A 142 -21.28 -4.39 -1.99
C ASP A 142 -21.62 -4.97 -3.38
N LYS A 143 -20.61 -5.47 -4.11
CA LYS A 143 -20.82 -6.11 -5.42
C LYS A 143 -21.71 -7.35 -5.34
N GLU A 144 -21.50 -8.20 -4.35
CA GLU A 144 -22.29 -9.42 -4.15
C GLU A 144 -23.74 -9.08 -3.78
N HIS A 145 -23.94 -8.09 -2.90
CA HIS A 145 -25.27 -7.62 -2.52
C HIS A 145 -26.05 -7.04 -3.71
N GLU A 146 -25.40 -6.23 -4.56
CA GLU A 146 -26.05 -5.71 -5.78
C GLU A 146 -26.43 -6.82 -6.78
N GLU A 147 -25.59 -7.84 -6.91
CA GLU A 147 -25.84 -8.96 -7.81
C GLU A 147 -27.07 -9.76 -7.38
N VAL A 148 -27.20 -10.05 -6.08
CA VAL A 148 -28.37 -10.72 -5.51
C VAL A 148 -29.64 -9.88 -5.69
N TYR A 149 -29.57 -8.59 -5.36
CA TYR A 149 -30.71 -7.68 -5.50
C TYR A 149 -31.24 -7.58 -6.94
N TYR A 150 -30.34 -7.56 -7.92
CA TYR A 150 -30.74 -7.54 -9.33
C TYR A 150 -31.45 -8.83 -9.75
N LYS A 151 -30.91 -9.99 -9.34
CA LYS A 151 -31.53 -11.30 -9.61
C LYS A 151 -32.92 -11.37 -9.00
N GLU A 152 -33.07 -10.93 -7.76
CA GLU A 152 -34.36 -10.93 -7.06
C GLU A 152 -35.40 -10.07 -7.77
N LYS A 153 -35.06 -8.83 -8.18
CA LYS A 153 -35.97 -7.98 -8.96
C LYS A 153 -36.42 -8.60 -10.27
N THR A 154 -35.52 -9.29 -10.99
CA THR A 154 -35.86 -9.93 -12.26
C THR A 154 -36.76 -11.16 -12.10
N ILE A 155 -36.76 -11.81 -10.94
CA ILE A 155 -37.63 -12.96 -10.65
C ILE A 155 -39.06 -12.49 -10.32
N TYR A 156 -39.21 -11.46 -9.48
CA TYR A 156 -40.53 -10.97 -9.06
C TYR A 156 -41.22 -10.08 -10.08
N ASN A 157 -40.47 -9.37 -10.93
CA ASN A 157 -41.01 -8.54 -12.00
C ASN A 157 -40.27 -8.84 -13.32
N PRO A 158 -40.52 -10.02 -13.91
CA PRO A 158 -39.86 -10.42 -15.13
C PRO A 158 -40.22 -9.44 -16.26
N PRO A 159 -39.27 -9.05 -17.12
CA PRO A 159 -39.61 -8.31 -18.33
C PRO A 159 -40.61 -9.11 -19.17
N PRO A 160 -41.52 -8.46 -19.90
CA PRO A 160 -42.64 -9.11 -20.60
C PRO A 160 -42.20 -10.19 -21.61
N GLU A 161 -40.93 -10.18 -22.03
CA GLU A 161 -40.31 -11.15 -22.92
C GLU A 161 -40.05 -12.53 -22.27
N LEU A 162 -40.10 -12.62 -20.93
CA LEU A 162 -39.91 -13.86 -20.14
C LEU A 162 -41.22 -14.43 -19.57
N MET A 163 -42.37 -13.83 -19.88
CA MET A 163 -43.69 -14.22 -19.35
C MET A 163 -44.46 -15.23 -20.22
N ASN A 164 -43.81 -15.81 -21.23
CA ASN A 164 -44.41 -16.76 -22.19
C ASN A 164 -43.64 -18.08 -22.19
#